data_AF-B3SK83-F1
#
_entry.id   AF-B3SK83-F1
#
_cell.length_a   1.000
_cell.length_b   1.000
_cell.length_c   1.000
_cell.angle_alpha   90.00
_cell.angle_beta   90.00
_cell.angle_gamma   90.00
#
_symmetry.space_group_name_H-M   'P 1'
#
loop_
_entity.id
_entity.type
_entity.pdbx_description
1 polymer ?
#
loop_
_entity_poly.entity_id
_entity_poly.type
_entity_poly.pdbx_seq_one_letter_code
_entity_poly.pdbx_strand_id
1 'polypeptide(L)'
;ATAASAVESIMERLHTTRDACVALKSLIIIHHIVKHGRFILQDQLSVFPASGGRNYLKLSGFRDEKSPLMWELSSWVRWYALYLEHLLSTSRIMGFFISSTSSTIHKEEYEEMVSSLTNSDLLREIDALVGLLEEACKIPDLPFSGGKSLADKITHLVGEDYVSSINELYTRLNEFKERSNTLSFGDMIELVCALKRLESCKERLSE
;
A
#
# COMPACT_ATOMS: atom_id res chain seq x y z
N ALA A 1 -8.14 25.40 8.24
CA ALA A 1 -6.95 24.66 7.74
C ALA A 1 -7.30 24.06 6.38
N THR A 2 -6.46 24.26 5.37
CA THR A 2 -6.65 23.65 4.04
C THR A 2 -6.11 22.21 4.05
N ALA A 3 -6.61 21.33 3.18
CA ALA A 3 -6.13 19.96 3.08
C ALA A 3 -4.60 19.87 2.89
N ALA A 4 -4.05 20.76 2.04
CA ALA A 4 -2.61 20.89 1.83
C ALA A 4 -1.83 21.18 3.13
N SER A 5 -2.29 22.16 3.93
CA SER A 5 -1.61 22.52 5.20
C SER A 5 -1.60 21.36 6.21
N ALA A 6 -2.64 20.50 6.19
CA ALA A 6 -2.70 19.33 7.06
C ALA A 6 -1.69 18.26 6.61
N VAL A 7 -1.63 17.96 5.31
CA VAL A 7 -0.65 17.02 4.74
C VAL A 7 0.78 17.51 4.99
N GLU A 8 1.04 18.80 4.74
CA GLU A 8 2.35 19.41 4.97
C GLU A 8 2.79 19.30 6.44
N SER A 9 1.89 19.58 7.39
CA SER A 9 2.19 19.48 8.83
C SER A 9 2.55 18.05 9.25
N ILE A 10 1.85 17.04 8.71
CA ILE A 10 2.14 15.63 9.00
C ILE A 10 3.49 15.23 8.41
N MET A 11 3.79 15.66 7.19
CA MET A 11 5.03 15.37 6.48
C MET A 11 6.23 16.04 7.14
N GLU A 12 6.09 17.30 7.58
CA GLU A 12 7.12 18.00 8.37
C GLU A 12 7.40 17.25 9.67
N ARG A 13 6.36 16.82 10.40
CA ARG A 13 6.53 16.03 11.61
C ARG A 13 7.25 14.72 11.36
N LEU A 14 6.92 14.04 10.26
CA LEU A 14 7.52 12.76 9.87
C LEU A 14 9.01 12.92 9.54
N HIS A 15 9.39 13.97 8.81
CA HIS A 15 10.78 14.20 8.40
C HIS A 15 11.67 14.75 9.51
N THR A 16 11.11 15.44 10.50
CA THR A 16 11.88 16.08 11.59
C THR A 16 12.02 15.22 12.83
N THR A 17 11.11 14.25 13.04
CA THR A 17 11.15 13.41 14.25
C THR A 17 12.30 12.41 14.21
N ARG A 18 12.94 12.22 15.38
CA ARG A 18 13.87 11.10 15.66
C ARG A 18 13.27 10.11 16.67
N ASP A 19 11.97 10.18 16.89
CA ASP A 19 11.23 9.33 17.80
C ASP A 19 10.38 8.33 17.01
N ALA A 20 10.64 7.04 17.22
CA ALA A 20 9.99 5.97 16.47
C ALA A 20 8.47 5.92 16.72
N CYS A 21 8.02 6.20 17.95
CA CYS A 21 6.59 6.25 18.26
C CYS A 21 5.89 7.39 17.54
N VAL A 22 6.52 8.56 17.49
CA VAL A 22 6.02 9.72 16.75
C VAL A 22 5.96 9.44 15.24
N ALA A 23 6.99 8.82 14.69
CA ALA A 23 7.01 8.44 13.28
C ALA A 23 5.88 7.46 12.95
N LEU A 24 5.71 6.37 13.72
CA LEU A 24 4.63 5.41 13.52
C LEU A 24 3.24 6.05 13.64
N LYS A 25 3.01 6.91 14.64
CA LYS A 25 1.73 7.63 14.77
C LYS A 25 1.45 8.51 13.55
N SER A 26 2.48 9.16 13.02
CA SER A 26 2.34 10.00 11.82
C SER A 26 2.01 9.15 10.59
N LEU A 27 2.65 7.98 10.43
CA LEU A 27 2.32 7.01 9.38
C LEU A 27 0.90 6.44 9.52
N ILE A 28 0.43 6.18 10.74
CA ILE A 28 -0.95 5.76 11.00
C ILE A 28 -1.95 6.85 10.57
N ILE A 29 -1.64 8.12 10.82
CA ILE A 29 -2.48 9.23 10.34
C ILE A 29 -2.50 9.26 8.81
N ILE A 30 -1.35 9.10 8.15
CA ILE A 30 -1.26 9.00 6.68
C ILE A 30 -2.14 7.87 6.16
N HIS A 31 -2.02 6.66 6.72
CA HIS A 31 -2.86 5.52 6.35
C HIS A 31 -4.35 5.84 6.55
N HIS A 32 -4.72 6.43 7.70
CA HIS A 32 -6.10 6.79 7.96
C HIS A 32 -6.66 7.79 6.92
N ILE A 33 -5.84 8.73 6.45
CA ILE A 33 -6.20 9.62 5.34
C ILE A 33 -6.40 8.84 4.03
N VAL A 34 -5.51 7.89 3.72
CA VAL A 34 -5.66 7.01 2.56
C VAL A 34 -7.00 6.26 2.61
N LYS A 35 -7.38 5.76 3.78
CA LYS A 35 -8.55 4.89 3.95
C LYS A 35 -9.89 5.61 4.08
N HIS A 36 -9.90 6.73 4.80
CA HIS A 36 -11.13 7.43 5.21
C HIS A 36 -11.11 8.93 4.90
N GLY A 37 -10.02 9.44 4.33
CA GLY A 37 -9.93 10.83 3.92
C GLY A 37 -10.96 11.16 2.85
N ARG A 38 -11.42 12.41 2.84
CA ARG A 38 -12.18 12.92 1.69
C ARG A 38 -11.26 13.01 0.48
N PHE A 39 -11.84 12.92 -0.72
CA PHE A 39 -11.13 13.00 -1.99
C PHE A 39 -10.05 14.10 -2.03
N ILE A 40 -10.36 15.32 -1.56
CA ILE A 40 -9.41 16.44 -1.55
C ILE A 40 -8.17 16.14 -0.69
N LEU A 41 -8.34 15.49 0.47
CA LEU A 41 -7.22 15.20 1.37
C LEU A 41 -6.35 14.05 0.84
N GLN A 42 -7.01 13.05 0.28
CA GLN A 42 -6.40 11.93 -0.44
C GLN A 42 -5.61 12.40 -1.66
N ASP A 43 -6.19 13.29 -2.48
CA ASP A 43 -5.55 13.90 -3.65
C ASP A 43 -4.27 14.65 -3.26
N GLN A 44 -4.36 15.53 -2.25
CA GLN A 44 -3.20 16.26 -1.75
C GLN A 44 -2.10 15.34 -1.21
N LEU A 45 -2.48 14.22 -0.57
CA LEU A 45 -1.52 13.22 -0.12
C LEU A 45 -0.87 12.47 -1.29
N SER A 46 -1.63 12.16 -2.34
CA SER A 46 -1.14 11.39 -3.48
C SER A 46 -0.15 12.17 -4.36
N VAL A 47 -0.24 13.50 -4.37
CA VAL A 47 0.64 14.40 -5.13
C VAL A 47 1.78 14.95 -4.27
N PHE A 48 1.79 14.70 -2.95
CA PHE A 48 2.83 15.23 -2.06
C PHE A 48 4.03 14.29 -1.93
N PRO A 49 5.28 14.79 -2.03
CA PRO A 49 5.66 16.12 -2.51
C PRO A 49 5.43 16.23 -4.02
N ALA A 50 5.20 17.44 -4.55
CA ALA A 50 4.90 17.67 -5.97
C ALA A 50 5.93 17.11 -6.96
N SER A 51 7.13 16.75 -6.49
CA SER A 51 8.20 16.05 -7.21
C SER A 51 8.17 14.51 -7.08
N GLY A 52 7.11 13.92 -6.55
CA GLY A 52 7.09 12.60 -5.91
C GLY A 52 7.29 11.41 -6.85
N GLY A 53 8.54 10.92 -6.91
CA GLY A 53 8.90 9.57 -7.33
C GLY A 53 8.78 8.54 -6.18
N ARG A 54 9.43 7.37 -6.34
CA ARG A 54 9.53 6.36 -5.26
C ARG A 54 10.28 6.91 -4.04
N ASN A 55 9.95 6.45 -2.83
CA ASN A 55 10.61 6.82 -1.57
C ASN A 55 10.45 8.28 -1.11
N TYR A 56 9.23 8.83 -1.19
CA TYR A 56 9.00 10.22 -0.84
C TYR A 56 8.73 10.46 0.65
N LEU A 57 8.40 9.43 1.45
CA LEU A 57 8.34 9.54 2.91
C LEU A 57 9.76 9.59 3.51
N LYS A 58 10.79 9.17 2.76
CA LYS A 58 12.22 9.28 3.10
C LYS A 58 12.60 8.62 4.43
N LEU A 59 12.00 7.48 4.75
CA LEU A 59 12.21 6.80 6.03
C LEU A 59 13.07 5.54 5.95
N SER A 60 13.62 5.18 4.78
CA SER A 60 14.45 3.96 4.63
C SER A 60 15.67 3.91 5.55
N GLY A 61 16.23 5.08 5.91
CA GLY A 61 17.35 5.22 6.86
C GLY A 61 16.93 5.54 8.30
N PHE A 62 15.64 5.49 8.63
CA PHE A 62 15.16 5.88 9.97
C PHE A 62 15.72 4.95 11.06
N ARG A 63 16.24 5.54 12.13
CA ARG A 63 16.80 4.82 13.27
C ARG A 63 16.67 5.64 14.56
N ASP A 64 16.04 5.05 15.57
CA ASP A 64 15.92 5.57 16.93
C ASP A 64 16.67 4.65 17.90
N GLU A 65 17.85 5.09 18.33
CA GLU A 65 18.78 4.30 19.16
C GLU A 65 18.60 4.55 20.67
N LYS A 66 17.54 5.24 21.09
CA LYS A 66 17.34 5.62 22.50
C LYS A 66 17.11 4.42 23.43
N SER A 67 16.56 3.32 22.92
CA SER A 67 16.34 2.08 23.67
C SER A 67 16.20 0.88 22.73
N PRO A 68 16.35 -0.37 23.22
CA PRO A 68 16.10 -1.57 22.41
C PRO A 68 14.71 -1.58 21.76
N LEU A 69 13.69 -1.17 22.51
CA LEU A 69 12.33 -1.03 21.97
C LEU A 69 12.26 0.00 20.83
N MET A 70 12.91 1.15 20.95
CA MET A 70 12.93 2.15 19.88
C MET A 70 13.68 1.66 18.63
N TRP A 71 14.73 0.85 18.84
CA TRP A 71 15.46 0.21 17.75
C TRP A 71 14.58 -0.79 16.99
N GLU A 72 13.79 -1.61 17.70
CA GLU A 72 12.78 -2.47 17.10
C GLU A 72 11.69 -1.67 16.38
N LEU A 73 11.15 -0.62 17.00
CA LEU A 73 10.16 0.23 16.33
C LEU A 73 10.75 0.93 15.09
N SER A 74 12.06 1.07 14.98
CA SER A 74 12.70 1.61 13.77
C SER A 74 12.63 0.65 12.57
N SER A 75 12.57 -0.68 12.78
CA SER A 75 12.27 -1.62 11.68
C SER A 75 10.83 -1.47 11.23
N TRP A 76 9.89 -1.32 12.18
CA TRP A 76 8.49 -1.04 11.90
C TRP A 76 8.28 0.26 11.15
N VAL A 77 8.97 1.35 11.52
CA VAL A 77 8.90 2.63 10.79
C VAL A 77 9.33 2.47 9.34
N ARG A 78 10.48 1.81 9.10
CA ARG A 78 11.03 1.60 7.76
C ARG A 78 10.10 0.78 6.88
N TRP A 79 9.63 -0.36 7.39
CA TRP A 79 8.72 -1.24 6.66
C TRP A 79 7.37 -0.55 6.41
N TYR A 80 6.77 0.05 7.43
CA TYR A 80 5.44 0.62 7.29
C TYR A 80 5.43 1.86 6.37
N ALA A 81 6.50 2.65 6.37
CA ALA A 81 6.67 3.71 5.39
C ALA A 81 6.76 3.17 3.96
N LEU A 82 7.57 2.14 3.73
CA LEU A 82 7.69 1.51 2.41
C LEU A 82 6.35 0.90 1.95
N TYR A 83 5.63 0.24 2.86
CA TYR A 83 4.30 -0.27 2.61
C TYR A 83 3.32 0.84 2.17
N LEU A 84 3.29 1.97 2.88
CA LEU A 84 2.40 3.09 2.53
C LEU A 84 2.77 3.73 1.19
N GLU A 85 4.06 3.77 0.84
CA GLU A 85 4.50 4.20 -0.49
C GLU A 85 4.05 3.25 -1.59
N HIS A 86 4.12 1.93 -1.35
CA HIS A 86 3.55 0.94 -2.25
C HIS A 86 2.03 1.14 -2.38
N LEU A 87 1.30 1.29 -1.27
CA LEU A 87 -0.15 1.49 -1.28
C LEU A 87 -0.56 2.72 -2.09
N LEU A 88 0.16 3.84 -1.91
CA LEU A 88 -0.10 5.08 -2.63
C LEU A 88 0.29 4.99 -4.12
N SER A 89 1.39 4.30 -4.44
CA SER A 89 1.80 4.04 -5.82
C SER A 89 0.80 3.14 -6.54
N THR A 90 0.36 2.06 -5.91
CA THR A 90 -0.64 1.13 -6.47
C THR A 90 -1.98 1.85 -6.64
N SER A 91 -2.42 2.63 -5.66
CA SER A 91 -3.65 3.45 -5.79
C SER A 91 -3.57 4.43 -6.97
N ARG A 92 -2.39 5.03 -7.24
CA ARG A 92 -2.19 5.91 -8.41
C ARG A 92 -2.28 5.14 -9.73
N ILE A 93 -1.74 3.92 -9.79
CA ILE A 93 -1.80 3.06 -10.98
C ILE A 93 -3.24 2.66 -11.29
N MET A 94 -4.00 2.30 -10.25
CA MET A 94 -5.40 1.88 -10.31
C MET A 94 -6.37 3.04 -10.60
N GLY A 95 -5.94 4.29 -10.40
CA GLY A 95 -6.78 5.48 -10.53
C GLY A 95 -7.74 5.70 -9.36
N PHE A 96 -7.71 4.86 -8.33
CA PHE A 96 -8.48 5.01 -7.10
C PHE A 96 -7.76 4.41 -5.89
N PHE A 97 -8.17 4.80 -4.70
CA PHE A 97 -7.63 4.28 -3.45
C PHE A 97 -8.23 2.91 -3.11
N ILE A 98 -7.43 1.85 -3.22
CA ILE A 98 -7.84 0.45 -3.00
C ILE A 98 -8.49 0.24 -1.62
N SER A 99 -7.96 0.92 -0.61
CA SER A 99 -8.44 0.82 0.77
C SER A 99 -9.62 1.74 1.08
N SER A 100 -10.01 2.62 0.15
CA SER A 100 -11.01 3.64 0.45
C SER A 100 -12.39 3.02 0.61
N THR A 101 -13.02 3.24 1.75
CA THR A 101 -14.38 2.77 2.03
C THR A 101 -15.45 3.64 1.36
N SER A 102 -15.07 4.59 0.51
CA SER A 102 -15.94 5.62 -0.06
C SER A 102 -16.48 5.29 -1.46
N SER A 103 -16.15 4.15 -2.05
CA SER A 103 -16.61 3.79 -3.39
C SER A 103 -18.06 3.27 -3.36
N THR A 104 -18.98 4.07 -3.89
CA THR A 104 -20.37 3.68 -4.16
C THR A 104 -20.56 3.30 -5.62
N ILE A 105 -19.54 2.70 -6.26
CA ILE A 105 -19.65 2.26 -7.65
C ILE A 105 -20.52 1.01 -7.69
N HIS A 106 -21.53 0.98 -8.56
CA HIS A 106 -22.33 -0.21 -8.77
C HIS A 106 -21.44 -1.32 -9.37
N LYS A 107 -21.63 -2.56 -8.91
CA LYS A 107 -20.79 -3.71 -9.32
C LYS A 107 -20.64 -3.85 -10.84
N GLU A 108 -21.73 -3.58 -11.58
CA GLU A 108 -21.76 -3.63 -13.04
C GLU A 108 -20.88 -2.55 -13.69
N GLU A 109 -20.96 -1.30 -13.23
CA GLU A 109 -20.10 -0.20 -13.71
C GLU A 109 -18.62 -0.47 -13.41
N TYR A 110 -18.34 -1.11 -12.27
CA TYR A 110 -16.99 -1.50 -11.89
C TYR A 110 -16.42 -2.60 -12.78
N GLU A 111 -17.22 -3.62 -13.09
CA GLU A 111 -16.83 -4.70 -14.01
C GLU A 111 -16.61 -4.15 -15.43
N GLU A 112 -17.48 -3.26 -15.92
CA GLU A 112 -17.31 -2.61 -17.23
C GLU A 112 -16.02 -1.77 -17.29
N MET A 113 -15.70 -1.04 -16.20
CA MET A 113 -14.44 -0.32 -16.09
C MET A 113 -13.23 -1.25 -16.23
N VAL A 114 -13.21 -2.39 -15.53
CA VAL A 114 -12.11 -3.36 -15.63
C VAL A 114 -12.05 -3.99 -17.02
N SER A 115 -13.19 -4.34 -17.62
CA SER A 115 -13.25 -4.89 -18.98
C SER A 115 -12.86 -3.87 -20.06
N SER A 116 -12.86 -2.57 -19.77
CA SER A 116 -12.38 -1.53 -20.70
C SER A 116 -10.85 -1.40 -20.75
N LEU A 117 -10.12 -1.97 -19.77
CA LEU A 117 -8.67 -1.88 -19.70
C LEU A 117 -7.99 -2.58 -20.87
N THR A 118 -6.83 -2.09 -21.30
CA THR A 118 -5.95 -2.82 -22.23
C THR A 118 -5.26 -3.98 -21.50
N ASN A 119 -4.77 -5.00 -22.22
CA ASN A 119 -4.01 -6.10 -21.58
C ASN A 119 -2.77 -5.57 -20.85
N SER A 120 -2.09 -4.57 -21.42
CA SER A 120 -0.94 -3.93 -20.78
C SER A 120 -1.31 -3.17 -19.50
N ASP A 121 -2.45 -2.48 -19.49
CA ASP A 121 -2.92 -1.80 -18.28
C ASP A 121 -3.34 -2.79 -17.21
N LEU A 122 -4.02 -3.87 -17.60
CA LEU A 122 -4.43 -4.93 -16.70
C LEU A 122 -3.23 -5.64 -16.06
N LEU A 123 -2.16 -5.90 -16.82
CA LEU A 123 -0.89 -6.43 -16.29
C LEU A 123 -0.22 -5.46 -15.34
N ARG A 124 -0.19 -4.16 -15.71
CA ARG A 124 0.38 -3.11 -14.87
C ARG A 124 -0.36 -2.99 -13.53
N GLU A 125 -1.68 -3.12 -13.52
CA GLU A 125 -2.49 -3.16 -12.30
C GLU A 125 -2.22 -4.43 -11.48
N ILE A 126 -2.14 -5.60 -12.12
CA ILE A 126 -1.81 -6.87 -11.45
C ILE A 126 -0.42 -6.82 -10.81
N ASP A 127 0.61 -6.37 -11.52
CA ASP A 127 1.97 -6.24 -11.00
C ASP A 127 2.03 -5.30 -9.79
N ALA A 128 1.32 -4.18 -9.86
CA ALA A 128 1.25 -3.22 -8.76
C ALA A 128 0.53 -3.79 -7.52
N LEU A 129 -0.54 -4.57 -7.71
CA LEU A 129 -1.25 -5.26 -6.63
C LEU A 129 -0.40 -6.37 -6.01
N VAL A 130 0.27 -7.18 -6.83
CA VAL A 130 1.21 -8.21 -6.36
C VAL A 130 2.35 -7.56 -5.57
N GLY A 131 2.95 -6.47 -6.07
CA GLY A 131 4.00 -5.75 -5.35
C GLY A 131 3.55 -5.14 -4.01
N LEU A 132 2.28 -4.75 -3.88
CA LEU A 132 1.71 -4.29 -2.61
C LEU A 132 1.53 -5.46 -1.62
N LEU A 133 1.00 -6.59 -2.10
CA LEU A 133 0.80 -7.81 -1.31
C LEU A 133 2.14 -8.40 -0.84
N GLU A 134 3.16 -8.41 -1.70
CA GLU A 134 4.51 -8.85 -1.35
C GLU A 134 5.10 -8.03 -0.20
N GLU A 135 4.89 -6.71 -0.21
CA GLU A 135 5.36 -5.84 0.86
C GLU A 135 4.56 -6.04 2.15
N ALA A 136 3.25 -6.28 2.05
CA ALA A 136 2.41 -6.64 3.20
C ALA A 136 2.92 -7.90 3.92
N CYS A 137 3.37 -8.92 3.17
CA CYS A 137 3.93 -10.15 3.71
C CYS A 137 5.34 -9.98 4.31
N LYS A 138 5.96 -8.80 4.25
CA LYS A 138 7.23 -8.49 4.92
C LYS A 138 7.05 -7.81 6.27
N ILE A 139 5.83 -7.86 6.84
CA ILE A 139 5.55 -7.31 8.15
C ILE A 139 6.56 -7.82 9.20
N PRO A 140 7.19 -6.94 10.00
CA PRO A 140 8.14 -7.36 11.01
C PRO A 140 7.47 -8.12 12.17
N ASP A 141 8.28 -8.87 12.91
CA ASP A 141 7.84 -9.50 14.16
C ASP A 141 7.35 -8.48 15.19
N LEU A 142 6.40 -8.92 16.03
CA LEU A 142 5.85 -8.07 17.09
C LEU A 142 6.96 -7.62 18.06
N PRO A 143 7.05 -6.30 18.36
CA PRO A 143 8.07 -5.77 19.26
C PRO A 143 7.82 -6.23 20.70
N PHE A 144 8.87 -6.32 21.53
CA PHE A 144 8.72 -6.76 22.91
C PHE A 144 7.86 -5.77 23.72
N SER A 145 6.69 -6.24 24.17
CA SER A 145 5.69 -5.69 25.12
C SER A 145 5.32 -4.19 25.06
N GLY A 146 6.25 -3.24 24.98
CA GLY A 146 5.97 -1.80 24.96
C GLY A 146 5.47 -1.24 23.61
N GLY A 147 5.73 -1.93 22.49
CA GLY A 147 5.34 -1.48 21.14
C GLY A 147 4.07 -2.15 20.59
N LYS A 148 3.50 -3.11 21.33
CA LYS A 148 2.48 -4.02 20.84
C LYS A 148 1.22 -3.31 20.36
N SER A 149 0.76 -2.27 21.05
CA SER A 149 -0.48 -1.57 20.67
C SER A 149 -0.39 -0.83 19.33
N LEU A 150 0.78 -0.27 19.00
CA LEU A 150 1.02 0.35 17.69
C LEU A 150 1.16 -0.70 16.61
N ALA A 151 1.93 -1.76 16.89
CA ALA A 151 2.10 -2.89 15.98
C ALA A 151 0.76 -3.54 15.63
N ASP A 152 -0.06 -3.90 16.63
CA ASP A 152 -1.39 -4.49 16.45
C ASP A 152 -2.29 -3.59 15.60
N LYS A 153 -2.26 -2.27 15.81
CA LYS A 153 -3.04 -1.31 15.03
C LYS A 153 -2.59 -1.26 13.57
N ILE A 154 -1.28 -1.27 13.33
CA ILE A 154 -0.69 -1.27 11.99
C ILE A 154 -1.03 -2.59 11.28
N THR A 155 -0.81 -3.73 11.94
CA THR A 155 -1.15 -5.06 11.41
C THR A 155 -2.62 -5.15 11.02
N HIS A 156 -3.52 -4.62 11.85
CA HIS A 156 -4.95 -4.61 11.53
C HIS A 156 -5.25 -3.77 10.28
N LEU A 157 -4.71 -2.56 10.19
CA LEU A 157 -4.89 -1.69 9.02
C LEU A 157 -4.37 -2.34 7.73
N VAL A 158 -3.16 -2.89 7.78
CA VAL A 158 -2.53 -3.59 6.64
C VAL A 158 -3.29 -4.87 6.28
N GLY A 159 -3.85 -5.58 7.26
CA GLY A 159 -4.68 -6.76 7.03
C GLY A 159 -5.97 -6.44 6.28
N GLU A 160 -6.63 -5.33 6.61
CA GLU A 160 -7.81 -4.87 5.85
C GLU A 160 -7.44 -4.51 4.41
N ASP A 161 -6.33 -3.79 4.22
CA ASP A 161 -5.83 -3.44 2.89
C ASP A 161 -5.43 -4.67 2.07
N TYR A 162 -4.86 -5.69 2.71
CA TYR A 162 -4.52 -6.96 2.10
C TYR A 162 -5.75 -7.64 1.53
N VAL A 163 -6.84 -7.71 2.31
CA VAL A 163 -8.11 -8.31 1.86
C VAL A 163 -8.68 -7.52 0.67
N SER A 164 -8.70 -6.19 0.73
CA SER A 164 -9.14 -5.36 -0.40
C SER A 164 -8.28 -5.59 -1.64
N SER A 165 -6.95 -5.63 -1.48
CA SER A 165 -6.01 -5.84 -2.58
C SER A 165 -6.16 -7.23 -3.22
N ILE A 166 -6.45 -8.26 -2.44
CA ILE A 166 -6.75 -9.62 -2.96
C ILE A 166 -8.05 -9.62 -3.77
N ASN A 167 -9.10 -8.94 -3.32
CA ASN A 167 -10.36 -8.84 -4.06
C ASN A 167 -10.16 -8.11 -5.41
N GLU A 168 -9.36 -7.05 -5.40
CA GLU A 168 -9.01 -6.33 -6.62
C GLU A 168 -8.19 -7.18 -7.59
N LEU A 169 -7.20 -7.92 -7.07
CA LEU A 169 -6.40 -8.83 -7.86
C LEU A 169 -7.26 -9.95 -8.47
N TYR A 170 -8.16 -10.54 -7.69
CA TYR A 170 -9.06 -11.59 -8.17
C TYR A 170 -9.92 -11.11 -9.34
N THR A 171 -10.44 -9.89 -9.25
CA THR A 171 -11.26 -9.28 -10.32
C THR A 171 -10.46 -9.15 -11.62
N ARG A 172 -9.20 -8.69 -11.54
CA ARG A 172 -8.32 -8.53 -12.71
C ARG A 172 -7.85 -9.85 -13.29
N LEU A 173 -7.61 -10.85 -12.45
CA LEU A 173 -7.28 -12.20 -12.89
C LEU A 173 -8.46 -12.87 -13.61
N ASN A 174 -9.70 -12.62 -13.18
CA ASN A 174 -10.89 -13.11 -13.88
C ASN A 174 -11.03 -12.46 -15.26
N GLU A 175 -10.83 -11.14 -15.37
CA GLU A 175 -10.81 -10.47 -16.67
C GLU A 175 -9.72 -11.05 -17.58
N PHE A 176 -8.53 -11.29 -17.03
CA PHE A 176 -7.43 -11.95 -17.76
C PHE A 176 -7.81 -13.35 -18.27
N LYS A 177 -8.53 -14.10 -17.45
CA LYS A 177 -9.00 -15.45 -17.78
C LYS A 177 -10.01 -15.43 -18.92
N GLU A 178 -10.97 -14.51 -18.90
CA GLU A 178 -11.93 -14.32 -20.00
C GLU A 178 -11.22 -13.98 -21.32
N ARG A 179 -10.12 -13.23 -21.25
CA ARG A 179 -9.30 -12.86 -22.41
C ARG A 179 -8.27 -13.89 -22.84
N SER A 180 -8.15 -15.03 -22.15
CA SER A 180 -7.05 -16.00 -22.29
C SER A 180 -6.72 -16.40 -23.73
N ASN A 181 -7.71 -16.50 -24.62
CA ASN A 181 -7.52 -16.85 -26.03
C ASN A 181 -6.91 -15.74 -26.91
N THR A 182 -6.83 -14.51 -26.39
CA THR A 182 -6.40 -13.30 -27.12
C THR A 182 -5.08 -12.72 -26.60
N LEU A 183 -4.51 -13.34 -25.55
CA LEU A 183 -3.30 -12.87 -24.91
C LEU A 183 -2.07 -13.13 -25.78
N SER A 184 -1.15 -12.18 -25.79
CA SER A 184 0.16 -12.41 -26.39
C SER A 184 0.96 -13.40 -25.54
N PHE A 185 1.96 -14.06 -26.13
CA PHE A 185 2.89 -14.87 -25.37
C PHE A 185 3.62 -14.05 -24.29
N GLY A 186 3.92 -12.78 -24.58
CA GLY A 186 4.51 -11.85 -23.61
C GLY A 186 3.59 -11.63 -22.41
N ASP A 187 2.31 -11.38 -22.66
CA ASP A 187 1.29 -11.13 -21.63
C ASP A 187 1.17 -12.33 -20.68
N MET A 188 1.16 -13.55 -21.25
CA MET A 188 1.10 -14.79 -20.46
C MET A 188 2.33 -14.98 -19.57
N ILE A 189 3.53 -14.68 -20.08
CA ILE A 189 4.76 -14.80 -19.30
C ILE A 189 4.78 -13.78 -18.15
N GLU A 190 4.38 -12.53 -18.41
CA GLU A 190 4.31 -11.50 -17.39
C GLU A 190 3.31 -11.87 -16.28
N LEU A 191 2.13 -12.37 -16.66
CA LEU A 191 1.13 -12.87 -15.71
C LEU A 191 1.67 -14.02 -14.86
N VAL A 192 2.33 -15.02 -15.47
CA VAL A 192 2.91 -16.14 -14.74
C VAL A 192 4.01 -15.67 -13.78
N CYS A 193 4.83 -14.70 -14.19
CA CYS A 193 5.85 -14.10 -13.32
C CYS A 193 5.23 -13.40 -12.10
N ALA A 194 4.14 -12.65 -12.30
CA ALA A 194 3.41 -12.01 -11.20
C ALA A 194 2.79 -13.03 -10.25
N LEU A 195 2.19 -14.12 -10.76
CA LEU A 195 1.59 -15.16 -9.94
C LEU A 195 2.62 -15.95 -9.12
N LYS A 196 3.78 -16.27 -9.70
CA LYS A 196 4.87 -16.94 -8.97
C LYS A 196 5.39 -16.12 -7.79
N ARG A 197 5.49 -14.80 -7.97
CA ARG A 197 5.86 -13.85 -6.92
C ARG A 197 4.89 -13.86 -5.75
N LEU A 198 3.59 -13.92 -6.05
CA LEU A 198 2.55 -14.03 -5.03
C LEU A 198 2.58 -15.38 -4.29
N GLU A 199 2.85 -16.47 -5.01
CA GLU A 199 2.98 -17.80 -4.41
C GLU A 199 4.10 -17.86 -3.35
N SER A 200 5.27 -17.29 -3.64
CA SER A 200 6.37 -17.18 -2.68
C SER A 200 6.01 -16.38 -1.41
N CYS A 201 5.02 -15.49 -1.47
CA CYS A 201 4.55 -14.75 -0.30
C CYS A 201 3.62 -15.56 0.59
N LYS A 202 2.85 -16.49 0.01
CA LYS A 202 2.01 -17.42 0.76
C LYS A 202 2.84 -18.38 1.60
N GLU A 203 3.95 -18.88 1.04
CA GLU A 203 4.86 -19.78 1.75
C GLU A 203 5.40 -19.15 3.03
N ARG A 204 5.79 -17.86 2.97
CA ARG A 204 6.28 -17.08 4.11
C ARG A 204 5.25 -16.78 5.20
N LEU A 205 3.95 -16.87 4.90
CA LEU A 205 2.88 -16.71 5.89
C LEU A 205 2.47 -18.05 6.54
N SER A 206 2.89 -19.17 5.95
CA SER A 206 2.60 -20.52 6.43
C SER A 206 3.73 -21.18 7.22
N GLU A 207 4.92 -20.56 7.26
CA GLU A 207 6.05 -20.90 8.14
C GLU A 207 5.93 -20.20 9.49
#